data_AF-A0A0F9K1J6-F1
#
_entry.id   AF-A0A0F9K1J6-F1
#
_cell.length_a   1.000
_cell.length_b   1.000
_cell.length_c   1.000
_cell.angle_alpha   90.00
_cell.angle_beta   90.00
_cell.angle_gamma   90.00
#
_symmetry.space_group_name_H-M   'P 1'
#
loop_
_entity.id
_entity.type
_entity.pdbx_description
1 polymer ?
#
loop_
_entity_poly.entity_id
_entity_poly.type
_entity_poly.pdbx_seq_one_letter_code
_entity_poly.pdbx_strand_id
1 'polypeptide(L)'
;MNPELEKAALDAEEMGCLKETDRAVRARQIIEAPLWQSTFDDMADELTRRAMEAESDEVTKDYKTARKLLLQVKAVFESALETGKLASAQLDVIEEKRKKLGIFERLRRVA
;
A
#
# COMPACT_ATOMS: atom_id res chain seq x y z
N MET A 1 -6.18 35.29 -6.16
CA MET A 1 -5.90 34.20 -5.21
C MET A 1 -4.66 34.58 -4.41
N ASN A 2 -4.60 34.35 -3.11
CA ASN A 2 -3.44 34.75 -2.29
C ASN A 2 -2.30 33.73 -2.50
N PRO A 3 -1.13 34.13 -3.05
CA PRO A 3 -0.01 33.21 -3.31
C PRO A 3 0.49 32.46 -2.07
N GLU A 4 0.38 33.05 -0.88
CA GLU A 4 0.79 32.41 0.37
C GLU A 4 -0.15 31.26 0.77
N LEU A 5 -1.46 31.42 0.52
CA LEU A 5 -2.44 30.36 0.76
C LEU A 5 -2.24 29.18 -0.19
N GLU A 6 -1.89 29.47 -1.45
CA GLU A 6 -1.62 28.44 -2.45
C GLU A 6 -0.33 27.67 -2.14
N LYS A 7 0.73 28.37 -1.68
CA LYS A 7 1.95 27.74 -1.18
C LYS A 7 1.64 26.81 0.00
N ALA A 8 0.92 27.29 1.01
CA ALA A 8 0.60 26.50 2.20
C ALA A 8 -0.24 25.25 1.88
N ALA A 9 -1.17 25.35 0.91
CA ALA A 9 -1.95 24.21 0.45
C ALA A 9 -1.07 23.15 -0.22
N LEU A 10 -0.14 23.57 -1.09
CA LEU A 10 0.80 22.67 -1.74
C LEU A 10 1.77 22.01 -0.74
N ASP A 11 2.23 22.76 0.27
CA ASP A 11 3.09 22.23 1.34
C ASP A 11 2.37 21.12 2.14
N ALA A 12 1.09 21.35 2.48
CA ALA A 12 0.28 20.35 3.20
C ALA A 12 0.01 19.10 2.34
N GLU A 13 -0.30 19.28 1.06
CA GLU A 13 -0.54 18.19 0.12
C GLU A 13 0.73 17.34 -0.10
N GLU A 14 1.88 18.00 -0.28
CA GLU A 14 3.19 17.34 -0.41
C GLU A 14 3.52 16.51 0.83
N MET A 15 3.35 17.07 2.03
CA MET A 15 3.60 16.36 3.28
C MET A 15 2.69 15.13 3.44
N GLY A 16 1.45 15.20 2.94
CA GLY A 16 0.56 14.04 2.88
C GLY A 16 1.08 12.97 1.94
N CYS A 17 1.49 13.36 0.73
CA CYS A 17 2.01 12.43 -0.28
C CYS A 17 3.31 11.76 0.19
N LEU A 18 4.25 12.51 0.79
CA LEU A 18 5.51 11.96 1.31
C LEU A 18 5.29 10.90 2.39
N LYS A 19 4.31 11.08 3.27
CA LYS A 19 3.95 10.07 4.28
C LYS A 19 3.43 8.79 3.64
N GLU A 20 2.61 8.90 2.60
CA GLU A 20 2.07 7.73 1.89
C GLU A 20 3.14 7.02 1.05
N THR A 21 4.09 7.76 0.45
CA THR A 21 5.24 7.13 -0.21
C THR A 21 6.12 6.37 0.78
N ASP A 22 6.42 6.95 1.95
CA ASP A 22 7.18 6.28 3.01
C ASP A 22 6.49 5.00 3.50
N ARG A 23 5.16 5.07 3.65
CA ARG A 23 4.33 3.92 4.01
C ARG A 23 4.43 2.81 2.98
N ALA A 24 4.39 3.14 1.69
CA ALA A 24 4.54 2.17 0.62
C ALA A 24 5.94 1.57 0.56
N VAL A 25 7.00 2.35 0.78
CA VAL A 25 8.38 1.82 0.86
C VAL A 25 8.47 0.78 1.98
N ARG A 26 7.94 1.07 3.17
CA ARG A 26 7.90 0.11 4.28
C ARG A 26 7.06 -1.12 3.97
N ALA A 27 5.87 -0.92 3.38
CA ALA A 27 5.02 -2.03 2.97
C ALA A 27 5.76 -2.94 1.96
N ARG A 28 6.53 -2.36 1.04
CA ARG A 28 7.31 -3.11 0.04
C ARG A 28 8.36 -3.98 0.71
N GLN A 29 9.12 -3.41 1.64
CA GLN A 29 10.13 -4.15 2.40
C GLN A 29 9.54 -5.35 3.15
N ILE A 30 8.31 -5.22 3.65
CA ILE A 30 7.59 -6.31 4.32
C ILE A 30 7.13 -7.35 3.28
N ILE A 31 6.45 -6.91 2.22
CA ILE A 31 5.81 -7.79 1.23
C ILE A 31 6.84 -8.57 0.41
N GLU A 32 7.95 -7.94 0.06
CA GLU A 32 9.04 -8.57 -0.70
C GLU A 32 9.94 -9.44 0.19
N ALA A 33 9.76 -9.41 1.52
CA ALA A 33 10.49 -10.29 2.41
C ALA A 33 10.11 -11.76 2.14
N PRO A 34 11.08 -12.68 1.99
CA PRO A 34 10.80 -14.10 1.75
C PRO A 34 9.87 -14.71 2.80
N LEU A 35 10.04 -14.31 4.06
CA LEU A 35 9.22 -14.77 5.18
C LEU A 35 7.74 -14.36 5.03
N TRP A 36 7.46 -13.18 4.48
CA TRP A 36 6.09 -12.74 4.25
C TRP A 36 5.41 -13.63 3.21
N GLN A 37 6.07 -13.86 2.07
CA GLN A 37 5.52 -14.69 1.01
C GLN A 37 5.32 -16.13 1.49
N SER A 38 6.35 -16.74 2.10
CA SER A 38 6.26 -18.12 2.58
C SER A 38 5.17 -18.28 3.64
N THR A 39 5.00 -17.33 4.57
CA THR A 39 3.96 -17.46 5.62
C THR A 39 2.55 -17.52 5.04
N PHE A 40 2.23 -16.66 4.06
CA PHE A 40 0.90 -16.67 3.45
C PHE A 40 0.66 -17.91 2.60
N ASP A 41 1.69 -18.37 1.88
CA ASP A 41 1.60 -19.56 1.06
C ASP A 41 1.47 -20.83 1.93
N ASP A 42 2.31 -20.98 2.96
CA ASP A 42 2.25 -22.09 3.92
C ASP A 42 0.88 -22.17 4.62
N MET A 43 0.34 -21.02 5.05
CA MET A 43 -0.99 -20.97 5.66
C MET A 43 -2.10 -21.32 4.66
N ALA A 44 -2.01 -20.85 3.40
CA ALA A 44 -3.00 -21.15 2.37
C ALA A 44 -3.00 -22.64 2.02
N ASP A 45 -1.81 -23.26 1.99
CA ASP A 45 -1.62 -24.68 1.74
C ASP A 45 -2.13 -25.53 2.92
N GLU A 46 -1.84 -25.13 4.16
CA GLU A 46 -2.39 -25.80 5.35
C GLU A 46 -3.93 -25.76 5.38
N LEU A 47 -4.53 -24.59 5.09
CA LEU A 47 -5.99 -24.47 5.01
C LEU A 47 -6.57 -25.34 3.89
N THR A 48 -5.87 -25.45 2.78
CA THR A 48 -6.27 -26.33 1.65
C THR A 48 -6.19 -27.79 2.06
N ARG A 49 -5.10 -28.22 2.70
CA ARG A 49 -4.89 -29.57 3.20
C ARG A 49 -5.98 -29.96 4.20
N ARG A 50 -6.28 -29.10 5.17
CA ARG A 50 -7.35 -29.31 6.15
C ARG A 50 -8.73 -29.42 5.52
N ALA A 51 -9.00 -28.65 4.48
CA ALA A 51 -10.26 -28.76 3.72
C ALA A 51 -10.37 -30.11 2.99
N MET A 52 -9.25 -30.68 2.52
CA MET A 52 -9.22 -32.00 1.87
C MET A 52 -9.36 -33.16 2.86
N GLU A 53 -8.91 -32.98 4.10
CA GLU A 53 -9.01 -33.96 5.19
C GLU A 53 -10.34 -33.88 5.96
N ALA A 54 -11.17 -32.88 5.68
CA ALA A 54 -12.42 -32.67 6.39
C ALA A 54 -13.46 -33.75 6.06
N GLU A 55 -14.04 -34.34 7.10
CA GLU A 55 -15.07 -35.38 6.97
C GLU A 55 -16.48 -34.80 6.74
N SER A 56 -16.63 -33.46 6.74
CA SER A 56 -17.91 -32.79 6.50
C SER A 56 -17.79 -31.60 5.56
N ASP A 57 -18.88 -31.38 4.80
CA ASP A 57 -19.00 -30.25 3.88
C ASP A 57 -18.97 -28.90 4.60
N GLU A 58 -19.53 -28.83 5.82
CA GLU A 58 -19.53 -27.62 6.64
C GLU A 58 -18.11 -27.22 7.05
N VAL A 59 -17.32 -28.16 7.56
CA VAL A 59 -15.92 -27.92 7.94
C VAL A 59 -15.07 -27.57 6.70
N THR A 60 -15.32 -28.22 5.57
CA THR A 60 -14.68 -27.89 4.29
C THR A 60 -14.97 -26.43 3.88
N LYS A 61 -16.21 -25.97 4.05
CA LYS A 61 -16.62 -24.60 3.74
C LYS A 61 -15.95 -23.58 4.66
N ASP A 62 -15.78 -23.90 5.94
CA ASP A 62 -15.10 -23.04 6.89
C ASP A 62 -13.63 -22.83 6.52
N TYR A 63 -12.90 -23.90 6.17
CA TYR A 63 -11.51 -23.78 5.71
C TYR A 63 -11.39 -23.00 4.40
N LYS A 64 -12.30 -23.19 3.45
CA LYS A 64 -12.35 -22.38 2.22
C LYS A 64 -12.60 -20.91 2.51
N THR A 65 -13.46 -20.61 3.48
CA THR A 65 -13.75 -19.24 3.93
C THR A 65 -12.53 -18.61 4.61
N ALA A 66 -11.88 -19.34 5.52
CA ALA A 66 -10.63 -18.90 6.16
C ALA A 66 -9.53 -18.61 5.13
N ARG A 67 -9.36 -19.47 4.11
CA ARG A 67 -8.40 -19.25 3.03
C ARG A 67 -8.72 -17.99 2.23
N LYS A 68 -10.00 -17.74 1.94
CA LYS A 68 -10.43 -16.50 1.27
C LYS A 68 -10.10 -15.26 2.12
N LEU A 69 -10.39 -15.29 3.41
CA LEU A 69 -10.08 -14.19 4.33
C LEU A 69 -8.58 -13.93 4.42
N LEU A 70 -7.76 -14.98 4.49
CA LEU A 70 -6.30 -14.87 4.47
C LEU A 70 -5.81 -14.09 3.23
N LEU A 71 -6.29 -14.46 2.05
CA LEU A 71 -5.92 -13.78 0.80
C LEU A 71 -6.45 -12.33 0.73
N GLN A 72 -7.62 -12.05 1.31
CA GLN A 72 -8.14 -10.69 1.41
C GLN A 72 -7.27 -9.82 2.33
N VAL A 73 -6.80 -10.37 3.45
CA VAL A 73 -5.85 -9.67 4.33
C VAL A 73 -4.55 -9.38 3.59
N LYS A 74 -3.98 -10.37 2.87
CA LYS A 74 -2.79 -10.16 2.02
C LYS A 74 -3.00 -9.01 1.04
N ALA A 75 -4.12 -9.02 0.32
CA ALA A 75 -4.45 -7.98 -0.67
C ALA A 75 -4.62 -6.58 -0.05
N VAL A 76 -5.20 -6.45 1.14
CA VAL A 76 -5.30 -5.15 1.83
C VAL A 76 -3.92 -4.60 2.17
N PHE A 77 -3.01 -5.44 2.65
CA PHE A 77 -1.63 -5.01 2.92
C PHE A 77 -0.91 -4.60 1.62
N GLU A 78 -1.08 -5.38 0.55
CA GLU A 78 -0.52 -5.06 -0.76
C GLU A 78 -1.10 -3.79 -1.38
N SER A 79 -2.36 -3.45 -1.10
CA SER A 79 -2.99 -2.21 -1.59
C SER A 79 -2.31 -0.94 -1.08
N ALA A 80 -1.64 -1.00 0.08
CA ALA A 80 -0.87 0.11 0.62
C ALA A 80 0.33 0.50 -0.28
N LEU A 81 0.84 -0.44 -1.09
CA LEU A 81 1.84 -0.15 -2.11
C LEU A 81 1.26 0.72 -3.22
N GLU A 82 0.05 0.39 -3.65
CA GLU A 82 -0.60 1.08 -4.77
C GLU A 82 -0.94 2.53 -4.40
N THR A 83 -1.40 2.78 -3.17
CA THR A 83 -1.60 4.14 -2.67
C THR A 83 -0.32 4.97 -2.68
N GLY A 84 0.84 4.38 -2.35
CA GLY A 84 2.11 5.11 -2.45
C GLY A 84 2.56 5.40 -3.88
N LYS A 85 2.22 4.56 -4.87
CA LYS A 85 2.46 4.88 -6.28
C LYS A 85 1.64 6.09 -6.72
N LEU A 86 0.36 6.14 -6.33
CA LEU A 86 -0.51 7.28 -6.61
C LEU A 86 0.01 8.55 -5.92
N ALA A 87 0.45 8.44 -4.67
CA ALA A 87 1.07 9.56 -3.96
C ALA A 87 2.36 10.05 -4.65
N SER A 88 3.18 9.14 -5.18
CA SER A 88 4.37 9.51 -5.96
C SER A 88 4.02 10.28 -7.23
N ALA A 89 3.00 9.83 -7.97
CA ALA A 89 2.52 10.55 -9.15
C ALA A 89 1.96 11.93 -8.80
N GLN A 90 1.31 12.06 -7.64
CA GLN A 90 0.81 13.35 -7.16
C GLN A 90 1.95 14.31 -6.80
N LEU A 91 3.07 13.82 -6.27
CA LEU A 91 4.26 14.65 -6.02
C LEU A 91 4.81 15.28 -7.31
N ASP A 92 4.81 14.55 -8.43
CA ASP A 92 5.22 15.11 -9.73
C ASP A 92 4.28 16.24 -10.18
N VAL A 93 2.96 16.07 -9.97
CA VAL A 93 1.96 17.10 -10.27
C VAL A 93 2.16 18.34 -9.37
N ILE A 94 2.44 18.16 -8.09
CA ILE A 94 2.74 19.25 -7.15
C ILE A 94 4.01 20.01 -7.59
N GLU A 95 5.05 19.29 -8.03
CA GLU A 95 6.28 19.89 -8.52
C GLU A 95 6.04 20.78 -9.76
N GLU A 96 5.22 20.31 -10.71
CA GLU A 96 4.83 21.10 -11.87
C GLU A 96 4.03 22.35 -11.50
N LYS A 97 3.12 22.25 -10.53
CA LYS A 97 2.36 23.42 -10.03
C LYS A 97 3.29 24.45 -9.39
N ARG A 98 4.23 24.03 -8.53
CA ARG A 98 5.23 24.93 -7.93
C ARG A 98 6.07 25.64 -8.97
N LYS A 99 6.52 24.93 -10.01
CA LYS A 99 7.26 25.51 -11.15
C LYS A 99 6.43 26.60 -11.85
N LYS A 100 5.15 26.36 -12.12
CA LYS A 100 4.25 27.33 -12.77
C LYS A 100 4.00 28.57 -11.91
N LEU A 101 3.99 28.42 -10.59
CA LEU A 101 3.81 29.52 -9.64
C LEU A 101 5.11 30.29 -9.37
N GLY A 102 6.25 29.88 -9.95
CA GLY A 102 7.55 30.49 -9.69
C GLY A 102 8.09 30.23 -8.27
N ILE A 103 7.52 29.24 -7.56
CA ILE A 103 7.91 28.86 -6.21
C ILE A 103 9.01 27.80 -6.33
N PHE A 104 10.26 28.23 -6.48
CA PHE A 104 11.40 27.33 -6.67
C PHE A 104 12.00 26.85 -5.35
N GLU A 105 11.44 25.78 -4.79
CA GLU A 105 12.12 24.94 -3.81
C GLU A 105 12.21 23.52 -4.39
N ARG A 106 13.43 22.95 -4.49
CA ARG A 106 13.60 21.54 -4.90
C ARG A 106 12.89 20.67 -3.86
N LEU A 107 11.85 19.95 -4.28
CA LEU A 107 11.18 19.00 -3.41
C LEU A 107 12.21 17.95 -2.95
N ARG A 108 12.33 17.78 -1.63
CA ARG A 108 13.24 16.80 -1.05
C ARG A 108 12.55 15.44 -1.16
N ARG A 109 12.77 14.76 -2.29
CA ARG A 109 12.27 13.40 -2.52
C ARG A 109 12.89 12.46 -1.49
N VAL A 110 12.07 11.62 -0.85
CA VAL A 110 12.57 10.47 -0.08
C VAL A 110 12.86 9.37 -1.09
N ALA A 111 14.08 8.81 -1.02
CA ALA A 111 14.59 7.79 -1.93
C ALA A 111 14.03 6.39 -1.62
#